data_AF-A0A7S2P2X5-F1
#
_entry.id   AF-A0A7S2P2X5-F1
#
_cell.length_a   1.000
_cell.length_b   1.000
_cell.length_c   1.000
_cell.angle_alpha   90.00
_cell.angle_beta   90.00
_cell.angle_gamma   90.00
#
_symmetry.space_group_name_H-M   'P 1'
#
loop_
_entity.id
_entity.type
_entity.pdbx_description
1 polymer ?
#
loop_
_entity_poly.entity_id
_entity_poly.type
_entity_poly.pdbx_seq_one_letter_code
_entity_poly.pdbx_strand_id
1 'polypeptide(L)'
;MCDEYVVVAFQRAWSDEEYVRIGMYNTETMEWKFGMYALDEPESPNGGWVGLSDISHVKDGMFLVLERDNQGGPDARIKKIYGIEIEDMEDFVDGTVIEKMFILDLKEKLLEPNGLVYEKVEGMAITEKGEVWIVNDNDGVDDNNGETQLLNLGKILKKK
;
A
#
# COMPACT_ATOMS: atom_id res chain seq x y z
N MET A 1 -13.58 -10.71 -13.79
CA MET A 1 -12.22 -11.26 -13.94
C MET A 1 -11.48 -10.27 -14.80
N CYS A 2 -10.51 -9.56 -14.22
CA CYS A 2 -9.58 -8.66 -14.90
C CYS A 2 -8.35 -9.47 -15.33
N ASP A 3 -8.55 -10.65 -15.94
CA ASP A 3 -7.48 -11.63 -16.15
C ASP A 3 -6.40 -11.13 -17.13
N GLU A 4 -6.68 -10.00 -17.79
CA GLU A 4 -5.83 -9.36 -18.78
C GLU A 4 -4.97 -8.24 -18.19
N TYR A 5 -5.19 -7.82 -16.93
CA TYR A 5 -4.50 -6.67 -16.34
C TYR A 5 -3.60 -7.03 -15.17
N VAL A 6 -2.37 -6.49 -15.20
CA VAL A 6 -1.49 -6.44 -14.03
C VAL A 6 -1.56 -5.05 -13.43
N VAL A 7 -1.92 -4.97 -12.15
CA VAL A 7 -1.97 -3.69 -11.41
C VAL A 7 -0.70 -3.53 -10.59
N VAL A 8 -0.07 -2.36 -10.69
CA VAL A 8 1.21 -2.05 -10.06
C VAL A 8 1.12 -0.74 -9.30
N ALA A 9 1.53 -0.75 -8.03
CA ALA A 9 1.73 0.46 -7.26
C ALA A 9 3.17 0.96 -7.45
N PHE A 10 3.33 2.21 -7.89
CA PHE A 10 4.63 2.86 -7.94
C PHE A 10 4.88 3.57 -6.60
N GLN A 11 5.99 3.24 -5.94
CA GLN A 11 6.25 3.68 -4.56
C GLN A 11 6.26 5.20 -4.40
N ARG A 12 6.80 5.93 -5.38
CA ARG A 12 6.99 7.38 -5.34
C ARG A 12 6.65 8.00 -6.67
N ALA A 13 6.36 9.30 -6.61
CA ALA A 13 6.10 10.10 -7.79
C ALA A 13 7.36 10.16 -8.66
N TRP A 14 7.17 10.24 -9.97
CA TRP A 14 8.28 10.42 -10.89
C TRP A 14 8.69 11.88 -10.92
N SER A 15 9.98 12.14 -10.68
CA SER A 15 10.55 13.49 -10.69
C SER A 15 9.77 14.46 -9.79
N ASP A 16 9.08 15.43 -10.40
CA ASP A 16 8.31 16.51 -9.79
C ASP A 16 6.78 16.33 -9.92
N GLU A 17 6.32 15.13 -10.30
CA GLU A 17 4.89 14.82 -10.30
C GLU A 17 4.29 14.90 -8.89
N GLU A 18 3.07 15.42 -8.79
CA GLU A 18 2.32 15.51 -7.53
C GLU A 18 1.82 14.14 -7.06
N TYR A 19 1.41 13.30 -8.00
CA TYR A 19 0.77 12.01 -7.72
C TYR A 19 1.74 10.85 -7.93
N VAL A 20 1.59 9.80 -7.12
CA VAL A 20 2.16 8.49 -7.46
C VAL A 20 1.21 7.77 -8.41
N ARG A 21 1.74 6.81 -9.14
CA ARG A 21 0.99 6.09 -10.16
C ARG A 21 0.49 4.75 -9.64
N ILE A 22 -0.75 4.42 -10.00
CA ILE A 22 -1.26 3.05 -10.02
C ILE A 22 -1.30 2.65 -11.50
N GLY A 23 -0.37 1.80 -11.92
CA GLY A 23 -0.30 1.32 -13.30
C GLY A 23 -1.24 0.15 -13.52
N MET A 24 -1.93 0.17 -14.65
CA MET A 24 -2.74 -0.92 -15.17
C MET A 24 -2.11 -1.33 -16.50
N TYR A 25 -1.42 -2.47 -16.50
CA TYR A 25 -0.80 -3.02 -17.69
C TYR A 25 -1.72 -4.05 -18.33
N ASN A 26 -2.20 -3.77 -19.54
CA ASN A 26 -2.94 -4.74 -20.33
C ASN A 26 -1.94 -5.73 -20.95
N THR A 27 -2.06 -7.00 -20.60
CA THR A 27 -1.16 -8.08 -21.03
C THR A 27 -1.42 -8.56 -22.46
N GLU A 28 -2.58 -8.25 -23.03
CA GLU A 28 -2.92 -8.54 -24.42
C GLU A 28 -2.39 -7.48 -25.38
N THR A 29 -2.70 -6.20 -25.11
CA THR A 29 -2.28 -5.08 -25.96
C THR A 29 -0.85 -4.61 -25.66
N MET A 30 -0.31 -5.00 -24.50
CA MET A 30 0.99 -4.55 -23.99
C MET A 30 1.07 -3.04 -23.71
N GLU A 31 -0.06 -2.43 -23.39
CA GLU A 31 -0.16 -0.99 -23.12
C GLU A 31 -0.38 -0.70 -21.63
N TRP A 32 0.03 0.51 -21.22
CA TRP A 32 -0.17 1.01 -19.86
C TRP A 32 -1.23 2.09 -19.82
N LYS A 33 -2.04 2.06 -18.77
CA LYS A 33 -2.77 3.22 -18.26
C LYS A 33 -2.35 3.49 -16.82
N PHE A 34 -2.50 4.73 -16.37
CA PHE A 34 -2.11 5.16 -15.04
C PHE A 34 -3.25 5.89 -14.36
N GLY A 35 -3.62 5.41 -13.17
CA GLY A 35 -4.34 6.21 -12.20
C GLY A 35 -3.39 7.04 -11.35
N MET A 36 -3.83 8.21 -10.91
CA MET A 36 -3.07 9.14 -10.09
C MET A 36 -3.52 9.03 -8.64
N TYR A 37 -2.60 8.68 -7.75
CA TYR A 37 -2.85 8.45 -6.33
C TYR A 37 -2.17 9.54 -5.49
N ALA A 38 -2.93 10.20 -4.64
CA ALA A 38 -2.41 11.21 -3.71
C ALA A 38 -1.88 10.55 -2.44
N LEU A 39 -0.59 10.74 -2.16
CA LEU A 39 0.01 10.33 -0.89
C LEU A 39 -0.47 11.23 0.26
N ASP A 40 -0.47 10.69 1.48
CA ASP A 40 -0.52 11.52 2.67
C ASP A 40 0.76 12.38 2.75
N GLU A 41 0.63 13.59 3.26
CA GLU A 41 1.77 14.46 3.53
C GLU A 41 2.66 13.86 4.64
N PRO A 42 4.00 13.98 4.55
CA PRO A 42 4.88 13.53 5.62
C PRO A 42 4.57 14.22 6.96
N GLU A 43 4.24 13.42 7.98
CA GLU A 43 3.85 13.92 9.32
C GLU A 43 4.97 13.81 10.37
N SER A 44 6.06 13.10 10.07
CA SER A 44 7.09 12.80 11.06
C SER A 44 7.88 14.05 11.47
N PRO A 45 8.14 14.26 12.77
CA PRO A 45 9.00 15.35 13.23
C PRO A 45 10.45 15.18 12.79
N ASN A 46 10.87 13.96 12.44
CA ASN A 46 12.20 13.66 11.89
C ASN A 46 12.27 13.96 10.37
N GLY A 47 11.17 14.47 9.79
CA GLY A 47 11.04 14.63 8.34
C GLY A 47 10.87 13.28 7.63
N GLY A 48 11.22 13.24 6.35
CA GLY A 48 11.12 12.04 5.53
C GLY A 48 10.10 12.16 4.40
N TRP A 49 9.65 11.02 3.91
CA TRP A 49 8.75 10.89 2.77
C TRP A 49 7.75 9.75 2.98
N VAL A 50 6.61 9.85 2.31
CA VAL A 50 5.55 8.83 2.27
C VAL A 50 5.55 8.15 0.91
N GLY A 51 5.23 6.85 0.86
CA GLY A 51 5.14 6.11 -0.40
C GLY A 51 4.33 4.83 -0.28
N LEU A 52 4.05 4.23 -1.44
CA LEU A 52 3.33 2.97 -1.55
C LEU A 52 4.28 1.79 -1.44
N SER A 53 3.97 0.86 -0.54
CA SER A 53 4.81 -0.32 -0.35
C SER A 53 4.25 -1.56 -1.04
N ASP A 54 2.92 -1.70 -1.10
CA ASP A 54 2.30 -2.84 -1.77
C ASP A 54 0.85 -2.54 -2.19
N ILE A 55 0.31 -3.36 -3.10
CA ILE A 55 -1.07 -3.34 -3.55
C ILE A 55 -1.60 -4.77 -3.68
N SER A 56 -2.80 -5.02 -3.17
CA SER A 56 -3.46 -6.33 -3.24
C SER A 56 -4.88 -6.21 -3.76
N HIS A 57 -5.22 -7.03 -4.75
CA HIS A 57 -6.59 -7.14 -5.24
C HIS A 57 -7.49 -7.84 -4.23
N VAL A 58 -8.67 -7.27 -4.00
CA VAL A 58 -9.71 -7.85 -3.14
C VAL A 58 -10.73 -8.62 -3.98
N LYS A 59 -11.58 -7.89 -4.70
CA LYS A 59 -12.64 -8.35 -5.60
C LYS A 59 -13.28 -7.15 -6.29
N ASP A 60 -14.00 -7.37 -7.38
CA ASP A 60 -14.87 -6.38 -8.02
C ASP A 60 -14.17 -5.03 -8.28
N GLY A 61 -12.88 -5.06 -8.69
CA GLY A 61 -12.09 -3.85 -8.94
C GLY A 61 -11.59 -3.12 -7.69
N MET A 62 -11.87 -3.62 -6.49
CA MET A 62 -11.36 -3.07 -5.24
C MET A 62 -9.95 -3.59 -4.94
N PHE A 63 -9.06 -2.68 -4.55
CA PHE A 63 -7.70 -2.97 -4.12
C PHE A 63 -7.45 -2.40 -2.72
N LEU A 64 -6.60 -3.06 -1.96
CA LEU A 64 -5.94 -2.49 -0.79
C LEU A 64 -4.57 -1.98 -1.18
N VAL A 65 -4.20 -0.80 -0.70
CA VAL A 65 -2.90 -0.16 -0.92
C VAL A 65 -2.25 0.08 0.45
N LEU A 66 -1.01 -0.40 0.60
CA LEU A 66 -0.20 -0.19 1.79
C LEU A 66 0.63 1.08 1.60
N GLU A 67 0.38 2.09 2.43
CA GLU A 67 1.02 3.40 2.38
C GLU A 67 1.78 3.68 3.68
N ARG A 68 3.04 4.10 3.58
CA ARG A 68 3.87 4.36 4.76
C ARG A 68 4.87 5.48 4.61
N ASP A 69 5.15 6.16 5.72
CA ASP A 69 6.34 7.00 5.82
C ASP A 69 7.61 6.15 5.94
N ASN A 70 8.75 6.71 5.54
CA ASN A 70 10.06 6.07 5.70
C ASN A 70 10.64 6.26 7.12
N GLN A 71 9.78 6.27 8.14
CA GLN A 71 10.18 6.48 9.52
C GLN A 71 9.80 5.28 10.37
N GLY A 72 10.67 4.95 11.33
CA GLY A 72 10.48 3.87 12.30
C GLY A 72 10.40 4.39 13.73
N GLY A 73 10.22 3.46 14.67
CA GLY A 73 10.20 3.70 16.10
C GLY A 73 9.31 4.88 16.53
N PRO A 74 9.82 5.79 17.37
CA PRO A 74 9.04 6.92 17.90
C PRO A 74 8.68 7.97 16.83
N ASP A 75 9.31 7.92 15.66
CA ASP A 75 9.12 8.88 14.57
C ASP A 75 8.17 8.39 13.48
N ALA A 76 7.77 7.11 13.51
CA ALA A 76 6.75 6.58 12.62
C ALA A 76 5.39 7.30 12.83
N ARG A 77 4.78 7.79 11.76
CA ARG A 77 3.46 8.46 11.78
C ARG A 77 2.47 7.78 10.85
N ILE A 78 2.92 7.35 9.68
CA ILE A 78 2.07 6.79 8.63
C ILE A 78 2.47 5.33 8.38
N LYS A 79 1.55 4.43 8.73
CA LYS A 79 1.58 2.99 8.44
C LYS A 79 0.13 2.56 8.17
N LYS A 80 -0.41 2.90 7.01
CA LYS A 80 -1.86 2.84 6.75
C LYS A 80 -2.18 1.90 5.60
N ILE A 81 -3.36 1.30 5.68
CA ILE A 81 -3.99 0.61 4.56
C ILE A 81 -5.13 1.49 4.06
N TYR A 82 -5.11 1.76 2.76
CA TYR A 82 -6.18 2.42 2.04
C TYR A 82 -6.87 1.44 1.09
N GLY A 83 -8.13 1.71 0.76
CA GLY A 83 -8.87 1.05 -0.30
C GLY A 83 -8.97 1.97 -1.52
N ILE A 84 -8.85 1.41 -2.72
CA ILE A 84 -9.16 2.10 -3.99
C ILE A 84 -10.07 1.22 -4.85
N GLU A 85 -10.86 1.84 -5.71
CA GLU A 85 -11.74 1.14 -6.65
C GLU A 85 -11.36 1.50 -8.10
N ILE A 86 -11.16 0.47 -8.92
CA ILE A 86 -10.86 0.53 -10.35
C ILE A 86 -11.74 -0.53 -11.03
N GLU A 87 -13.01 -0.21 -11.25
CA GLU A 87 -14.02 -1.18 -11.67
C GLU A 87 -13.90 -1.60 -13.14
N ASP A 88 -13.59 -0.67 -14.03
CA ASP A 88 -13.44 -0.91 -15.48
C ASP A 88 -12.10 -0.37 -15.97
N MET A 89 -11.13 -1.27 -16.16
CA MET A 89 -9.77 -0.93 -16.63
C MET A 89 -9.72 -0.70 -18.14
N GLU A 90 -10.64 -1.29 -18.90
CA GLU A 90 -10.72 -1.14 -20.36
C GLU A 90 -11.22 0.27 -20.71
N ASP A 91 -12.23 0.76 -20.00
CA ASP A 91 -12.75 2.12 -20.17
C ASP A 91 -12.09 3.16 -19.23
N PHE A 92 -11.11 2.75 -18.41
CA PHE A 92 -10.39 3.67 -17.52
C PHE A 92 -9.72 4.79 -18.33
N VAL A 93 -9.94 6.03 -17.90
CA VAL A 93 -9.33 7.22 -18.50
C VAL A 93 -7.95 7.43 -17.87
N ASP A 94 -6.89 7.32 -18.68
CA ASP A 94 -5.51 7.57 -18.25
C ASP A 94 -5.35 8.96 -17.60
N GLY A 95 -4.61 9.01 -16.50
CA GLY A 95 -4.40 10.21 -15.70
C GLY A 95 -5.51 10.54 -14.69
N THR A 96 -6.54 9.68 -14.57
CA THR A 96 -7.63 9.88 -13.59
C THR A 96 -7.09 9.84 -12.16
N VAL A 97 -7.46 10.85 -11.35
CA VAL A 97 -7.17 10.85 -9.90
C VAL A 97 -8.09 9.86 -9.20
N ILE A 98 -7.48 8.89 -8.51
CA ILE A 98 -8.17 7.83 -7.78
C ILE A 98 -8.47 8.31 -6.36
N GLU A 99 -9.73 8.21 -5.94
CA GLU A 99 -10.11 8.44 -4.55
C GLU A 99 -9.67 7.25 -3.68
N LYS A 100 -8.98 7.54 -2.57
CA LYS A 100 -8.58 6.55 -1.58
C LYS A 100 -9.48 6.61 -0.35
N MET A 101 -9.83 5.44 0.18
CA MET A 101 -10.65 5.27 1.37
C MET A 101 -9.81 4.74 2.52
N PHE A 102 -9.79 5.42 3.67
CA PHE A 102 -9.08 4.91 4.84
C PHE A 102 -9.68 3.58 5.34
N ILE A 103 -8.84 2.55 5.51
CA ILE A 103 -9.25 1.24 6.03
C ILE A 103 -8.70 1.00 7.43
N LEU A 104 -7.39 1.17 7.63
CA LEU A 104 -6.75 0.81 8.90
C LEU A 104 -5.43 1.56 9.11
N ASP A 105 -5.17 1.98 10.36
CA ASP A 105 -3.84 2.38 10.84
C ASP A 105 -3.18 1.16 11.52
N LEU A 106 -1.98 0.81 11.07
CA LEU A 106 -1.23 -0.37 11.50
C LEU A 106 -0.37 -0.13 12.74
N LYS A 107 -0.17 1.13 13.18
CA LYS A 107 0.78 1.42 14.27
C LYS A 107 0.47 0.65 15.55
N GLU A 108 -0.80 0.58 15.95
CA GLU A 108 -1.17 -0.18 17.15
C GLU A 108 -0.87 -1.67 16.99
N LYS A 109 -1.08 -2.22 15.79
CA LYS A 109 -0.78 -3.63 15.48
C LYS A 109 0.72 -3.93 15.49
N LEU A 110 1.52 -3.02 14.93
CA LEU A 110 2.98 -3.14 14.90
C LEU A 110 3.61 -3.01 16.29
N LEU A 111 2.90 -2.43 17.26
CA LEU A 111 3.34 -2.31 18.64
C LEU A 111 2.96 -3.51 19.54
N GLU A 112 2.08 -4.42 19.09
CA GLU A 112 1.64 -5.57 19.91
C GLU A 112 2.79 -6.43 20.45
N PRO A 113 3.90 -6.64 19.72
CA PRO A 113 5.06 -7.37 20.24
C PRO A 113 5.90 -6.61 21.28
N ASN A 114 5.50 -5.38 21.66
CA ASN A 114 6.22 -4.46 22.56
C ASN A 114 7.59 -4.01 22.03
N GLY A 115 7.74 -4.00 20.70
CA GLY A 115 8.91 -3.47 20.00
C GLY A 115 8.72 -2.01 19.56
N LEU A 116 9.65 -1.56 18.72
CA LEU A 116 9.51 -0.31 17.98
C LEU A 116 8.67 -0.55 16.71
N VAL A 117 7.96 0.47 16.25
CA VAL A 117 7.28 0.40 14.93
C VAL A 117 8.34 0.26 13.85
N TYR A 118 8.25 -0.76 13.00
CA TYR A 118 9.18 -0.92 11.89
C TYR A 118 9.00 0.17 10.84
N GLU A 119 10.11 0.61 10.25
CA GLU A 119 10.08 1.53 9.12
C GLU A 119 9.36 0.91 7.93
N LYS A 120 9.82 -0.27 7.51
CA LYS A 120 9.47 -0.89 6.24
C LYS A 120 8.44 -2.01 6.38
N VAL A 121 7.17 -1.65 6.51
CA VAL A 121 6.10 -2.61 6.23
C VAL A 121 5.94 -2.66 4.71
N GLU A 122 6.40 -3.74 4.08
CA GLU A 122 6.62 -3.78 2.62
C GLU A 122 5.95 -4.93 1.87
N GLY A 123 5.31 -5.86 2.58
CA GLY A 123 4.47 -6.85 1.94
C GLY A 123 3.05 -6.84 2.50
N MET A 124 2.08 -7.04 1.64
CA MET A 124 0.68 -7.25 1.95
C MET A 124 0.08 -8.31 1.04
N ALA A 125 -0.73 -9.20 1.60
CA ALA A 125 -1.46 -10.21 0.83
C ALA A 125 -2.84 -10.47 1.42
N ILE A 126 -3.77 -10.90 0.57
CA ILE A 126 -5.13 -11.26 0.94
C ILE A 126 -5.35 -12.73 0.63
N THR A 127 -5.78 -13.49 1.63
CA THR A 127 -6.13 -14.91 1.47
C THR A 127 -7.51 -15.08 0.83
N GLU A 128 -7.81 -16.25 0.28
CA GLU A 128 -9.16 -16.59 -0.24
C GLU A 128 -10.28 -16.43 0.81
N LYS A 129 -9.95 -16.51 2.11
CA LYS A 129 -10.89 -16.29 3.21
C LYS A 129 -11.14 -14.81 3.50
N GLY A 130 -10.44 -13.90 2.82
CA GLY A 130 -10.49 -12.46 3.02
C GLY A 130 -9.69 -11.97 4.23
N GLU A 131 -8.74 -12.76 4.73
CA GLU A 131 -7.81 -12.32 5.78
C GLU A 131 -6.63 -11.59 5.15
N VAL A 132 -6.28 -10.44 5.71
CA VAL A 132 -5.16 -9.60 5.26
C VAL A 132 -3.94 -9.89 6.12
N TRP A 133 -2.82 -10.12 5.46
CA TRP A 133 -1.52 -10.36 6.06
C TRP A 133 -0.55 -9.27 5.64
N ILE A 134 0.32 -8.87 6.56
CA ILE A 134 1.42 -7.93 6.28
C ILE A 134 2.74 -8.51 6.76
N VAL A 135 3.84 -8.06 6.14
CA VAL A 135 5.20 -8.39 6.54
C VAL A 135 6.10 -7.17 6.44
N ASN A 136 7.04 -7.02 7.37
CA ASN A 136 8.09 -6.03 7.26
C ASN A 136 9.33 -6.58 6.56
N ASP A 137 9.99 -5.71 5.80
CA ASP A 137 11.40 -5.88 5.47
C ASP A 137 12.23 -5.42 6.68
N ASN A 138 13.25 -6.19 7.01
CA ASN A 138 14.15 -5.90 8.14
C ASN A 138 15.51 -5.37 7.67
N ASP A 139 15.76 -5.20 6.37
CA ASP A 139 17.06 -4.76 5.85
C ASP A 139 18.26 -5.52 6.46
N GLY A 140 18.05 -6.79 6.84
CA GLY A 140 18.98 -7.54 7.68
C GLY A 140 19.04 -7.02 9.12
N VAL A 141 19.88 -6.02 9.40
CA VAL A 141 20.08 -5.39 10.73
C VAL A 141 20.40 -3.89 10.62
N ASP A 142 20.22 -3.29 9.43
CA ASP A 142 20.51 -1.87 9.25
C ASP A 142 19.44 -1.04 9.98
N ASP A 143 19.88 -0.23 10.94
CA ASP A 143 19.04 0.63 11.79
C ASP A 143 17.83 -0.04 12.50
N ASN A 144 17.81 -1.38 12.62
CA ASN A 144 16.79 -2.13 13.37
C ASN A 144 17.35 -3.40 14.05
N ASN A 145 16.48 -4.13 14.76
CA ASN A 145 16.85 -5.34 15.52
C ASN A 145 16.91 -6.64 14.68
N GLY A 146 16.66 -6.57 13.37
CA GLY A 146 16.59 -7.69 12.44
C GLY A 146 15.35 -8.56 12.57
N GLU A 147 14.33 -8.15 13.32
CA GLU A 147 13.09 -8.91 13.46
C GLU A 147 12.20 -8.79 12.21
N THR A 148 11.66 -9.93 11.77
CA THR A 148 10.59 -10.00 10.77
C THR A 148 9.30 -10.44 11.43
N GLN A 149 8.28 -9.60 11.33
CA GLN A 149 6.93 -9.83 11.79
C GLN A 149 6.03 -10.14 10.59
N LEU A 150 5.49 -11.35 10.56
CA LEU A 150 4.38 -11.73 9.68
C LEU A 150 3.09 -11.65 10.50
N LEU A 151 2.26 -10.64 10.24
CA LEU A 151 1.09 -10.32 11.04
C LEU A 151 -0.20 -10.61 10.27
N ASN A 152 -1.12 -11.33 10.90
CA ASN A 152 -2.49 -11.50 10.41
C ASN A 152 -3.38 -10.40 10.99
N LEU A 153 -3.85 -9.50 10.14
CA LEU A 153 -4.77 -8.41 10.51
C LEU A 153 -6.23 -8.89 10.57
N GLY A 154 -6.50 -10.12 10.14
CA GLY A 154 -7.83 -10.69 10.04
C GLY A 154 -8.63 -10.08 8.88
N LYS A 155 -9.95 -10.09 9.02
CA LYS A 155 -10.88 -9.54 8.01
C LYS A 155 -11.14 -8.07 8.32
N ILE A 156 -10.33 -7.19 7.73
CA ILE A 156 -10.40 -5.74 7.96
C ILE A 156 -11.40 -5.03 7.04
N LEU A 157 -11.89 -5.73 6.01
CA LEU A 157 -12.94 -5.25 5.13
C LEU A 157 -14.31 -5.58 5.72
N LYS A 158 -15.19 -4.58 5.83
CA LYS A 158 -16.57 -4.80 6.24
C LYS A 158 -17.26 -5.70 5.22
N LYS A 159 -18.03 -6.69 5.70
CA LYS A 159 -18.96 -7.41 4.83
C LYS A 159 -20.01 -6.40 4.35
N LYS A 160 -20.06 -6.11 3.04
CA LYS A 160 -21.27 -5.57 2.41
C LYS A 160 -22.38 -6.61 2.52
#